data_AF-D5MTA9-F1
#
_entry.id   AF-D5MTA9-F1
#
_cell.length_a   1.000
_cell.length_b   1.000
_cell.length_c   1.000
_cell.angle_alpha   90.00
_cell.angle_beta   90.00
_cell.angle_gamma   90.00
#
_symmetry.space_group_name_H-M   'P 1'
#
loop_
_entity.id
_entity.type
_entity.pdbx_description
1 polymer ?
#
loop_
_entity_poly.entity_id
_entity_poly.type
_entity_poly.pdbx_seq_one_letter_code
_entity_poly.pdbx_strand_id
1 'polypeptide(L)'
;MNKDKTAAIVLALFVWGLAGALFGSLFAGLYQVLLVLGIGGWTPLVVAAAVAAMTTSAFYSAMPVALVGAMAGVIASIVYLMVTGHRVELFLIAGVAAIAGLVAGSFYAWMVKGGGRPLAQTLRGLLAGLAAGGLLAAGLSVYGAGVGMFVMAAGVVALVGSLFQLSERWFVGRISGWCPRTVSAPVVAGLIAAVVGASVWIMGGVTAGALDAATKGAIDQVLREVPAGFLGGLLGGGATGVLLELMGVHLEERA
;
A
#
# COMPACT_ATOMS: atom_id res chain seq x y z
N MET A 1 -36.44 -1.52 -8.04
CA MET A 1 -35.10 -1.75 -7.47
C MET A 1 -35.19 -1.44 -5.99
N ASN A 2 -34.88 -2.40 -5.11
CA ASN A 2 -35.11 -2.27 -3.66
C ASN A 2 -34.14 -1.22 -3.06
N LYS A 3 -34.60 -0.33 -2.18
CA LYS A 3 -33.78 0.79 -1.65
C LYS A 3 -32.48 0.29 -1.00
N ASP A 4 -32.54 -0.84 -0.32
CA ASP A 4 -31.41 -1.44 0.40
C ASP A 4 -30.31 -1.89 -0.57
N LYS A 5 -30.69 -2.47 -1.71
CA LYS A 5 -29.73 -2.90 -2.75
C LYS A 5 -29.01 -1.72 -3.39
N THR A 6 -29.71 -0.60 -3.59
CA THR A 6 -29.09 0.63 -4.12
C THR A 6 -28.13 1.23 -3.10
N ALA A 7 -28.51 1.25 -1.81
CA ALA A 7 -27.65 1.73 -0.73
C ALA A 7 -26.37 0.89 -0.60
N ALA A 8 -26.49 -0.44 -0.67
CA ALA A 8 -25.35 -1.36 -0.64
C ALA A 8 -24.38 -1.13 -1.81
N ILE A 9 -24.89 -0.98 -3.03
CA ILE A 9 -24.05 -0.70 -4.22
C ILE A 9 -23.31 0.64 -4.08
N VAL A 10 -24.00 1.69 -3.61
CA VAL A 10 -23.37 3.02 -3.42
C VAL A 10 -22.31 2.96 -2.34
N LEU A 11 -22.57 2.27 -1.22
CA LEU A 11 -21.61 2.09 -0.14
C LEU A 11 -20.40 1.28 -0.62
N ALA A 12 -20.61 0.19 -1.35
CA ALA A 12 -19.56 -0.63 -1.94
C ALA A 12 -18.69 0.21 -2.88
N LEU A 13 -19.29 0.98 -3.78
CA LEU A 13 -18.58 1.83 -4.72
C LEU A 13 -17.76 2.91 -4.00
N PHE A 14 -18.30 3.50 -2.94
CA PHE A 14 -17.60 4.52 -2.16
C PHE A 14 -16.41 3.94 -1.39
N VAL A 15 -16.63 2.87 -0.62
CA VAL A 15 -15.60 2.26 0.22
C VAL A 15 -14.49 1.63 -0.64
N TRP A 16 -14.86 0.82 -1.64
CA TRP A 16 -13.88 0.18 -2.52
C TRP A 16 -13.23 1.16 -3.48
N GLY A 17 -13.96 2.17 -3.94
CA GLY A 17 -13.41 3.25 -4.74
C GLY A 17 -12.33 4.02 -3.97
N LEU A 18 -12.61 4.45 -2.73
CA LEU A 18 -11.61 5.15 -1.92
C LEU A 18 -10.43 4.25 -1.53
N ALA A 19 -10.69 3.00 -1.16
CA ALA A 19 -9.65 2.01 -0.89
C ALA A 19 -8.72 1.82 -2.10
N GLY A 20 -9.33 1.66 -3.27
CA GLY A 20 -8.64 1.53 -4.55
C GLY A 20 -7.86 2.78 -4.91
N ALA A 21 -8.39 3.97 -4.63
CA ALA A 21 -7.72 5.23 -4.90
C ALA A 21 -6.45 5.41 -4.05
N LEU A 22 -6.52 5.05 -2.75
CA LEU A 22 -5.35 5.04 -1.85
C LEU A 22 -4.32 4.00 -2.28
N PHE A 23 -4.76 2.81 -2.68
CA PHE A 23 -3.86 1.80 -3.23
C PHE A 23 -3.18 2.31 -4.50
N GLY A 24 -3.96 2.84 -5.44
CA GLY A 24 -3.51 3.23 -6.76
C GLY A 24 -2.50 4.39 -6.72
N SER A 25 -2.72 5.36 -5.83
CA SER A 25 -1.75 6.45 -5.61
C SER A 25 -0.43 5.94 -5.03
N LEU A 26 -0.50 5.03 -4.05
CA LEU A 26 0.67 4.44 -3.41
C LEU A 26 1.44 3.51 -4.36
N PHE A 27 0.73 2.72 -5.17
CA PHE A 27 1.30 1.91 -6.25
C PHE A 27 2.01 2.78 -7.28
N ALA A 28 1.35 3.83 -7.79
CA ALA A 28 1.96 4.74 -8.76
C ALA A 28 3.21 5.43 -8.19
N GLY A 29 3.14 5.90 -6.95
CA GLY A 29 4.27 6.53 -6.26
C GLY A 29 5.46 5.59 -6.14
N LEU A 30 5.25 4.38 -5.62
CA LEU A 30 6.30 3.37 -5.46
C LEU A 30 6.86 2.91 -6.81
N TYR A 31 6.02 2.71 -7.81
CA TYR A 31 6.43 2.31 -9.15
C TYR A 31 7.39 3.34 -9.76
N GLN A 32 7.05 4.62 -9.69
CA GLN A 32 7.90 5.70 -10.19
C GLN A 32 9.20 5.84 -9.37
N VAL A 33 9.13 5.72 -8.04
CA VAL A 33 10.33 5.73 -7.19
C VAL A 33 11.28 4.58 -7.57
N LEU A 34 10.77 3.38 -7.82
CA LEU A 34 11.58 2.23 -8.23
C LEU A 34 12.23 2.45 -9.61
N LEU A 35 11.50 3.04 -10.57
CA LEU A 35 12.06 3.41 -11.87
C LEU A 35 13.18 4.45 -11.75
N VAL A 36 13.00 5.46 -10.90
CA VAL A 36 14.02 6.49 -10.60
C VAL A 36 15.29 5.87 -10.01
N LEU A 37 15.14 4.84 -9.18
CA LEU A 37 16.27 4.09 -8.61
C LEU A 37 17.00 3.20 -9.64
N GLY A 38 16.62 3.27 -10.92
CA GLY A 38 17.23 2.51 -12.02
C GLY A 38 16.74 1.07 -12.11
N ILE A 39 15.71 0.70 -11.36
CA ILE A 39 15.12 -0.64 -11.44
C ILE A 39 14.20 -0.67 -12.66
N GLY A 40 14.59 -1.42 -13.69
CA GLY A 40 13.85 -1.55 -14.94
C GLY A 40 13.13 -2.89 -15.10
N GLY A 41 12.32 -3.00 -16.16
CA GLY A 41 11.63 -4.24 -16.52
C GLY A 41 10.36 -4.49 -15.71
N TRP A 42 10.12 -5.75 -15.33
CA TRP A 42 8.90 -6.17 -14.61
C TRP A 42 8.99 -6.01 -13.10
N THR A 43 10.19 -5.84 -12.55
CA THR A 43 10.43 -5.80 -11.10
C THR A 43 9.79 -4.60 -10.40
N PRO A 44 9.78 -3.36 -10.94
CA PRO A 44 9.13 -2.23 -10.28
C PRO A 44 7.63 -2.47 -10.11
N LEU A 45 7.00 -3.07 -11.11
CA LEU A 45 5.57 -3.35 -11.12
C LEU A 45 5.20 -4.37 -10.04
N VAL A 46 5.96 -5.47 -9.95
CA VAL A 46 5.73 -6.53 -8.95
C VAL A 46 5.99 -6.00 -7.55
N VAL A 47 7.10 -5.29 -7.33
CA VAL A 47 7.49 -4.78 -6.02
C VAL A 47 6.53 -3.68 -5.55
N ALA A 48 6.17 -2.73 -6.42
CA ALA A 48 5.20 -1.70 -6.08
C ALA A 48 3.84 -2.30 -5.74
N ALA A 49 3.35 -3.27 -6.52
CA ALA A 49 2.09 -3.94 -6.25
C ALA A 49 2.11 -4.69 -4.91
N ALA A 50 3.20 -5.39 -4.62
CA ALA A 50 3.41 -6.13 -3.38
C ALA A 50 3.45 -5.21 -2.15
N VAL A 51 4.23 -4.13 -2.20
CA VAL A 51 4.33 -3.16 -1.10
C VAL A 51 3.02 -2.41 -0.92
N ALA A 52 2.33 -2.06 -2.01
CA ALA A 52 1.02 -1.41 -1.94
C ALA A 52 -0.03 -2.29 -1.28
N ALA A 53 -0.13 -3.55 -1.71
CA ALA A 53 -1.08 -4.51 -1.15
C ALA A 53 -0.79 -4.87 0.31
N MET A 54 0.49 -4.97 0.66
CA MET A 54 0.92 -5.18 2.03
C MET A 54 0.57 -3.99 2.92
N THR A 55 0.78 -2.76 2.43
CA THR A 55 0.48 -1.52 3.18
C THR A 55 -1.02 -1.37 3.40
N THR A 56 -1.84 -1.54 2.36
CA THR A 56 -3.30 -1.40 2.48
C THR A 56 -3.90 -2.50 3.36
N SER A 57 -3.46 -3.75 3.20
CA SER A 57 -3.90 -4.84 4.08
C SER A 57 -3.55 -4.59 5.54
N ALA A 58 -2.36 -4.04 5.84
CA ALA A 58 -1.99 -3.66 7.20
C ALA A 58 -2.96 -2.63 7.82
N PHE A 59 -3.35 -1.60 7.06
CA PHE A 59 -4.28 -0.59 7.53
C PHE A 59 -5.68 -1.15 7.78
N TYR A 60 -6.18 -2.04 6.92
CA TYR A 60 -7.50 -2.65 7.10
C TYR A 60 -7.54 -3.69 8.21
N SER A 61 -6.46 -4.46 8.37
CA SER A 61 -6.49 -5.67 9.17
C SER A 61 -5.88 -5.50 10.56
N ALA A 62 -5.00 -4.52 10.71
CA ALA A 62 -4.30 -4.19 11.95
C ALA A 62 -4.25 -2.68 12.17
N MET A 63 -5.40 -2.02 11.97
CA MET A 63 -5.53 -0.56 11.99
C MET A 63 -4.79 0.12 13.16
N PRO A 64 -4.92 -0.32 14.44
CA PRO A 64 -4.21 0.34 15.53
C PRO A 64 -2.69 0.28 15.39
N VAL A 65 -2.15 -0.86 14.97
CA VAL A 65 -0.70 -1.06 14.77
C VAL A 65 -0.21 -0.23 13.58
N ALA A 66 -0.96 -0.23 12.48
CA ALA A 66 -0.64 0.57 11.30
C ALA A 66 -0.64 2.07 11.62
N LEU A 67 -1.60 2.55 12.42
CA LEU A 67 -1.64 3.95 12.88
C LEU A 67 -0.44 4.29 13.78
N VAL A 68 -0.06 3.42 14.71
CA VAL A 68 1.15 3.60 15.54
C VAL A 68 2.40 3.68 14.67
N GLY A 69 2.53 2.78 13.70
CA GLY A 69 3.64 2.80 12.74
C GLY A 69 3.65 4.08 11.91
N ALA A 70 2.50 4.51 11.39
CA ALA A 70 2.39 5.74 10.62
C ALA A 70 2.78 6.97 11.44
N MET A 71 2.31 7.09 12.69
CA MET A 71 2.68 8.19 13.60
C MET A 71 4.17 8.17 13.93
N ALA A 72 4.73 7.00 14.24
CA ALA A 72 6.16 6.85 14.46
C ALA A 72 6.97 7.28 13.23
N GLY A 73 6.52 6.89 12.03
CA GLY A 73 7.16 7.27 10.76
C GLY A 73 7.13 8.76 10.50
N VAL A 74 5.99 9.44 10.71
CA VAL A 74 5.88 10.90 10.57
C VAL A 74 6.81 11.61 11.55
N ILE A 75 6.74 11.27 12.85
CA ILE A 75 7.55 11.92 13.89
C ILE A 75 9.04 11.72 13.61
N ALA A 76 9.46 10.48 13.33
CA ALA A 76 10.85 10.16 13.04
C ALA A 76 11.38 10.90 11.81
N SER A 77 10.54 11.04 10.77
CA SER A 77 10.89 11.77 9.55
C SER A 77 11.06 13.27 9.81
N ILE A 78 10.16 13.88 10.58
CA ILE A 78 10.25 15.30 10.97
C ILE A 78 11.51 15.54 11.80
N VAL A 79 11.76 14.70 12.82
CA VAL A 79 12.95 14.80 13.68
C VAL A 79 14.23 14.65 12.85
N TYR A 80 14.27 13.69 11.93
CA TYR A 80 15.40 13.51 11.02
C TYR A 80 15.67 14.79 10.22
N LEU A 81 14.65 15.37 9.58
CA LEU A 81 14.80 16.59 8.78
C LEU A 81 15.27 17.79 9.62
N MET A 82 14.80 17.92 10.86
CA MET A 82 15.24 18.96 11.79
C MET A 82 16.73 18.80 12.16
N VAL A 83 17.17 17.58 12.45
CA VAL A 83 18.55 17.30 12.91
C VAL A 83 19.56 17.39 11.77
N THR A 84 19.23 16.92 10.57
CA THR A 84 20.17 16.89 9.43
C THR A 84 20.20 18.18 8.62
N GLY A 85 19.44 19.19 9.04
CA GLY A 85 19.37 20.48 8.35
C GLY A 85 18.75 20.36 6.95
N HIS A 86 17.66 19.61 6.82
CA HIS A 86 16.94 19.36 5.56
C HIS A 86 17.74 18.61 4.48
N ARG A 87 18.71 17.77 4.86
CA ARG A 87 19.29 16.81 3.91
C ARG A 87 18.31 15.66 3.69
N VAL A 88 17.90 15.46 2.45
CA VAL A 88 16.77 14.60 2.08
C VAL A 88 17.30 13.30 1.45
N GLU A 89 17.85 12.40 2.26
CA GLU A 89 18.29 11.06 1.80
C GLU A 89 17.20 10.02 2.04
N LEU A 90 16.70 9.41 0.96
CA LEU A 90 15.56 8.48 0.98
C LEU A 90 15.80 7.28 1.90
N PHE A 91 16.95 6.64 1.80
CA PHE A 91 17.25 5.44 2.57
C PHE A 91 17.38 5.74 4.07
N LEU A 92 17.96 6.89 4.42
CA LEU A 92 18.11 7.28 5.83
C LEU A 92 16.76 7.65 6.45
N ILE A 93 15.96 8.49 5.80
CA ILE A 93 14.65 8.88 6.37
C ILE A 93 13.69 7.69 6.47
N ALA A 94 13.64 6.83 5.44
CA ALA A 94 12.84 5.60 5.48
C ALA A 94 13.37 4.60 6.53
N GLY A 95 14.69 4.47 6.66
CA GLY A 95 15.33 3.58 7.64
C GLY A 95 15.11 4.04 9.08
N VAL A 96 15.29 5.33 9.36
CA VAL A 96 15.03 5.93 10.69
C VAL A 96 13.55 5.80 11.05
N ALA A 97 12.66 6.06 10.09
CA ALA A 97 11.23 5.83 10.26
C ALA A 97 10.92 4.36 10.55
N ALA A 98 11.52 3.42 9.81
CA ALA A 98 11.33 1.98 10.03
C ALA A 98 11.75 1.54 11.44
N ILE A 99 12.91 2.01 11.91
CA ILE A 99 13.42 1.72 13.26
C ILE A 99 12.47 2.29 14.31
N ALA A 100 12.02 3.54 14.14
CA ALA A 100 11.05 4.14 15.06
C ALA A 100 9.73 3.36 15.10
N GLY A 101 9.23 2.91 13.94
CA GLY A 101 8.04 2.07 13.85
C GLY A 101 8.22 0.70 14.51
N LEU A 102 9.38 0.05 14.35
CA LEU A 102 9.71 -1.20 15.05
C LEU A 102 9.68 -1.03 16.57
N VAL A 103 10.28 0.05 17.08
CA VAL A 103 10.27 0.37 18.52
C VAL A 103 8.85 0.63 19.00
N ALA A 104 8.10 1.49 18.32
CA ALA A 104 6.73 1.84 18.69
C ALA A 104 5.79 0.62 18.65
N GLY A 105 5.91 -0.23 17.62
CA GLY A 105 5.15 -1.47 17.50
C GLY A 105 5.53 -2.51 18.56
N SER A 106 6.78 -2.51 19.04
CA SER A 106 7.22 -3.35 20.17
C SER A 106 6.58 -2.90 21.48
N PHE A 107 6.54 -1.59 21.74
CA PHE A 107 5.82 -1.04 22.89
C PHE A 107 4.31 -1.35 22.82
N TYR A 108 3.71 -1.22 21.63
CA TYR A 108 2.30 -1.56 21.43
C TYR A 108 2.03 -3.04 21.73
N ALA A 109 2.85 -3.95 21.19
CA ALA A 109 2.73 -5.39 21.40
C ALA A 109 2.88 -5.79 22.89
N TRP A 110 3.66 -5.02 23.65
CA TRP A 110 3.83 -5.23 25.08
C TRP A 110 2.62 -4.75 25.89
N MET A 111 2.02 -3.60 25.52
CA MET A 111 0.88 -3.02 26.24
C MET A 111 -0.43 -3.75 25.97
N VAL A 112 -0.66 -4.22 24.73
CA VAL A 112 -1.94 -4.79 24.31
C VAL A 112 -1.86 -6.31 24.28
N LYS A 113 -2.42 -6.97 25.30
CA LYS A 113 -2.39 -8.44 25.47
C LYS A 113 -3.34 -9.24 24.58
N GLY A 114 -4.05 -8.62 23.63
CA GLY A 114 -4.96 -9.33 22.75
C GLY A 114 -5.34 -8.53 21.51
N GLY A 115 -5.51 -9.25 20.40
CA GLY A 115 -6.18 -8.72 19.21
C GLY A 115 -5.33 -8.76 17.95
N GLY A 116 -5.54 -9.79 17.13
CA GLY A 116 -5.09 -9.84 15.74
C GLY A 116 -3.85 -10.68 15.47
N ARG A 117 -3.73 -11.17 14.23
CA ARG A 117 -2.49 -11.68 13.63
C ARG A 117 -2.09 -10.72 12.50
N PRO A 118 -1.60 -9.49 12.83
CA PRO A 118 -1.30 -8.45 11.85
C PRO A 118 -0.47 -8.98 10.69
N LEU A 119 0.61 -9.69 11.03
CA LEU A 119 1.58 -10.15 10.05
C LEU A 119 1.00 -11.19 9.10
N ALA A 120 0.08 -12.06 9.55
CA ALA A 120 -0.53 -13.04 8.67
C ALA A 120 -1.39 -12.37 7.57
N GLN A 121 -2.05 -11.26 7.90
CA GLN A 121 -2.89 -10.52 6.96
C GLN A 121 -2.05 -9.62 6.05
N THR A 122 -0.98 -8.99 6.56
CA THR A 122 -0.04 -8.24 5.72
C THR A 122 0.71 -9.15 4.75
N LEU A 123 1.07 -10.38 5.18
CA LEU A 123 1.68 -11.38 4.29
C LEU A 123 0.73 -11.83 3.18
N ARG A 124 -0.58 -11.91 3.47
CA ARG A 124 -1.59 -12.16 2.42
C ARG A 124 -1.67 -11.01 1.44
N GLY A 125 -1.66 -9.77 1.92
CA GLY A 125 -1.57 -8.59 1.06
C GLY A 125 -0.33 -8.66 0.17
N LEU A 126 0.83 -8.95 0.75
CA LEU A 126 2.08 -9.15 0.01
C LEU A 126 1.94 -10.22 -1.07
N LEU A 127 1.41 -11.40 -0.74
CA LEU A 127 1.22 -12.50 -1.69
C LEU A 127 0.23 -12.14 -2.80
N ALA A 128 -0.88 -11.50 -2.47
CA ALA A 128 -1.86 -11.03 -3.44
C ALA A 128 -1.26 -9.96 -4.37
N GLY A 129 -0.45 -9.05 -3.83
CA GLY A 129 0.28 -8.03 -4.59
C GLY A 129 1.36 -8.62 -5.49
N LEU A 130 2.14 -9.61 -5.01
CA LEU A 130 3.12 -10.34 -5.82
C LEU A 130 2.45 -11.09 -6.97
N ALA A 131 1.35 -11.79 -6.68
CA ALA A 131 0.60 -12.53 -7.69
C ALA A 131 -0.05 -11.59 -8.72
N ALA A 132 -0.72 -10.52 -8.28
CA ALA A 132 -1.33 -9.53 -9.16
C ALA A 132 -0.28 -8.81 -10.02
N GLY A 133 0.82 -8.38 -9.40
CA GLY A 133 1.93 -7.75 -10.10
C GLY A 133 2.57 -8.71 -11.11
N GLY A 134 2.77 -9.97 -10.74
CA GLY A 134 3.30 -11.00 -11.64
C GLY A 134 2.38 -11.27 -12.83
N LEU A 135 1.07 -11.39 -12.60
CA LEU A 135 0.06 -11.56 -13.65
C LEU A 135 0.00 -10.35 -14.58
N LEU A 136 0.03 -9.14 -14.02
CA LEU A 136 0.02 -7.92 -14.82
C LEU A 136 1.31 -7.76 -15.61
N ALA A 137 2.47 -8.06 -15.02
CA ALA A 137 3.76 -8.08 -15.72
C ALA A 137 3.78 -9.09 -16.88
N ALA A 138 3.25 -10.29 -16.67
CA ALA A 138 3.13 -11.31 -17.70
C ALA A 138 2.13 -10.91 -18.80
N GLY A 139 1.02 -10.24 -18.44
CA GLY A 139 0.08 -9.71 -19.42
C GLY A 139 0.72 -8.62 -20.29
N LEU A 140 1.45 -7.69 -19.67
CA LEU A 140 2.14 -6.61 -20.38
C LEU A 140 3.27 -7.10 -21.28
N SER A 141 4.00 -8.15 -20.87
CA SER A 141 5.04 -8.74 -21.72
C SER A 141 4.50 -9.39 -22.99
N VAL A 142 3.26 -9.89 -22.97
CA VAL A 142 2.58 -10.46 -24.15
C VAL A 142 1.98 -9.37 -25.03
N TYR A 143 1.41 -8.31 -24.45
CA TYR A 143 0.74 -7.26 -25.22
C TYR A 143 1.70 -6.27 -25.90
N GLY A 144 2.94 -6.10 -25.40
CA GLY A 144 3.98 -5.28 -26.03
C GLY A 144 3.69 -3.77 -26.16
N ALA A 145 2.49 -3.32 -25.79
CA ALA A 145 2.07 -1.92 -25.85
C ALA A 145 2.39 -1.19 -24.54
N GLY A 146 2.79 0.08 -24.64
CA GLY A 146 2.94 0.96 -23.49
C GLY A 146 1.58 1.23 -22.85
N VAL A 147 1.36 0.68 -21.65
CA VAL A 147 0.12 0.89 -20.89
C VAL A 147 0.32 2.06 -19.93
N GLY A 148 -0.57 3.04 -19.98
CA GLY A 148 -0.53 4.21 -19.10
C GLY A 148 -0.77 3.85 -17.63
N MET A 149 -0.25 4.68 -16.72
CA MET A 149 -0.36 4.49 -15.26
C MET A 149 -1.79 4.29 -14.77
N PHE A 150 -2.75 5.01 -15.36
CA PHE A 150 -4.17 4.88 -15.05
C PHE A 150 -4.68 3.43 -15.24
N VAL A 151 -4.39 2.83 -16.40
CA VAL A 151 -4.84 1.47 -16.72
C VAL A 151 -4.08 0.44 -15.89
N MET A 152 -2.77 0.66 -15.67
CA MET A 152 -1.97 -0.19 -14.79
C MET A 152 -2.52 -0.20 -13.36
N ALA A 153 -2.81 0.98 -12.80
CA ALA A 153 -3.38 1.14 -11.46
C ALA A 153 -4.77 0.50 -11.35
N ALA A 154 -5.65 0.71 -12.34
CA ALA A 154 -6.96 0.08 -12.37
C ALA A 154 -6.87 -1.46 -12.40
N GLY A 155 -6.01 -1.99 -13.29
CA GLY A 155 -5.80 -3.42 -13.43
C GLY A 155 -5.20 -4.06 -12.18
N VAL A 156 -4.15 -3.48 -11.61
CA VAL A 156 -3.51 -4.03 -10.41
C VAL A 156 -4.45 -3.97 -9.20
N VAL A 157 -5.20 -2.88 -9.01
CA VAL A 157 -6.16 -2.76 -7.90
C VAL A 157 -7.25 -3.84 -8.02
N ALA A 158 -7.79 -4.02 -9.22
CA ALA A 158 -8.81 -5.03 -9.46
C ALA A 158 -8.28 -6.46 -9.24
N LEU A 159 -7.08 -6.75 -9.73
CA LEU A 159 -6.42 -8.05 -9.54
C LEU A 159 -6.10 -8.31 -8.07
N VAL A 160 -5.50 -7.35 -7.37
CA VAL A 160 -5.17 -7.49 -5.94
C VAL A 160 -6.43 -7.66 -5.12
N GLY A 161 -7.46 -6.84 -5.33
CA GLY A 161 -8.73 -6.96 -4.60
C GLY A 161 -9.36 -8.34 -4.78
N SER A 162 -9.42 -8.82 -6.02
CA SER A 162 -9.98 -10.13 -6.37
C SER A 162 -9.17 -11.29 -5.76
N LEU A 163 -7.84 -11.26 -5.91
CA LEU A 163 -6.93 -12.27 -5.35
C LEU A 163 -6.93 -12.25 -3.83
N PHE A 164 -7.03 -11.08 -3.21
CA PHE A 164 -7.11 -10.94 -1.76
C PHE A 164 -8.35 -11.63 -1.22
N GLN A 165 -9.53 -11.37 -1.81
CA GLN A 165 -10.77 -12.04 -1.41
C GLN A 165 -10.75 -13.55 -1.64
N LEU A 166 -10.22 -13.99 -2.78
CA LEU A 166 -10.08 -15.42 -3.08
C LEU A 166 -9.13 -16.10 -2.08
N SER A 167 -8.01 -15.44 -1.75
CA SER A 167 -7.03 -15.93 -0.79
C SER A 167 -7.62 -16.06 0.60
N GLU A 168 -8.52 -15.16 0.99
CA GLU A 168 -9.14 -15.20 2.32
C GLU A 168 -9.88 -16.53 2.56
N ARG A 169 -10.60 -17.03 1.55
CA ARG A 169 -11.31 -18.32 1.62
C ARG A 169 -10.37 -19.51 1.78
N TRP A 170 -9.15 -19.43 1.24
CA TRP A 170 -8.18 -20.53 1.23
C TRP A 170 -7.14 -20.48 2.36
N PHE A 171 -6.78 -19.29 2.85
CA PHE A 171 -5.61 -19.11 3.73
C PHE A 171 -5.89 -19.07 5.23
N VAL A 172 -7.15 -19.04 5.68
CA VAL A 172 -7.50 -18.96 7.12
C VAL A 172 -7.04 -20.18 7.90
N GLY A 173 -6.89 -21.35 7.27
CA GLY A 173 -6.37 -22.55 7.93
C GLY A 173 -4.84 -22.68 8.01
N ARG A 174 -4.09 -22.32 6.95
CA ARG A 174 -2.67 -22.74 6.78
C ARG A 174 -1.61 -21.86 7.43
N ILE A 175 -1.73 -20.52 7.34
CA ILE A 175 -0.69 -19.59 7.84
C ILE A 175 -0.84 -19.26 9.33
N SER A 176 -2.01 -19.58 9.89
CA SER A 176 -2.37 -19.29 11.26
C SER A 176 -1.28 -19.73 12.26
N GLY A 177 -0.64 -20.88 12.09
CA GLY A 177 0.37 -21.38 13.03
C GLY A 177 1.78 -20.76 12.95
N TRP A 178 2.13 -20.00 11.92
CA TRP A 178 3.54 -19.73 11.58
C TRP A 178 4.16 -18.48 12.20
N CYS A 179 3.40 -17.51 12.70
CA CYS A 179 3.98 -16.25 13.15
C CYS A 179 3.73 -15.93 14.65
N PRO A 180 4.79 -15.71 15.45
CA PRO A 180 4.67 -15.27 16.84
C PRO A 180 3.98 -13.90 16.92
N ARG A 181 2.97 -13.79 17.80
CA ARG A 181 2.22 -12.54 18.02
C ARG A 181 3.12 -11.38 18.39
N THR A 182 4.18 -11.65 19.16
CA THR A 182 5.13 -10.66 19.68
C THR A 182 5.96 -9.96 18.59
N VAL A 183 6.22 -10.63 17.47
CA VAL A 183 7.03 -10.07 16.36
C VAL A 183 6.15 -9.40 15.31
N SER A 184 4.88 -9.81 15.22
CA SER A 184 3.97 -9.38 14.17
C SER A 184 3.68 -7.87 14.16
N ALA A 185 3.40 -7.28 15.32
CA ALA A 185 3.08 -5.86 15.42
C ALA A 185 4.29 -4.93 15.19
N PRO A 186 5.49 -5.19 15.77
CA PRO A 186 6.70 -4.43 15.45
C PRO A 186 6.99 -4.38 13.95
N VAL A 187 6.99 -5.53 13.29
CA VAL A 187 7.36 -5.63 11.87
C VAL A 187 6.38 -4.85 11.00
N VAL A 188 5.07 -4.98 11.25
CA VAL A 188 4.05 -4.23 10.51
C VAL A 188 4.20 -2.72 10.77
N ALA A 189 4.36 -2.31 12.03
CA ALA A 189 4.53 -0.89 12.37
C ALA A 189 5.80 -0.30 11.73
N GLY A 190 6.92 -1.01 11.76
CA GLY A 190 8.17 -0.62 11.10
C GLY A 190 8.02 -0.49 9.59
N LEU A 191 7.32 -1.44 8.96
CA LEU A 191 7.07 -1.40 7.53
C LEU A 191 6.22 -0.19 7.13
N ILE A 192 5.12 0.06 7.84
CA ILE A 192 4.26 1.22 7.60
C ILE A 192 5.03 2.52 7.86
N ALA A 193 5.82 2.56 8.92
CA ALA A 193 6.66 3.72 9.21
C ALA A 193 7.66 4.00 8.09
N ALA A 194 8.28 2.98 7.50
CA ALA A 194 9.20 3.12 6.36
C ALA A 194 8.48 3.71 5.12
N VAL A 195 7.29 3.20 4.80
CA VAL A 195 6.46 3.69 3.68
C VAL A 195 6.04 5.15 3.90
N VAL A 196 5.68 5.50 5.14
CA VAL A 196 5.36 6.88 5.51
C VAL A 196 6.60 7.77 5.43
N GLY A 197 7.76 7.31 5.90
CA GLY A 197 9.01 8.06 5.80
C GLY A 197 9.43 8.31 4.35
N ALA A 198 9.25 7.33 3.45
CA ALA A 198 9.42 7.53 2.02
C ALA A 198 8.42 8.54 1.43
N SER A 199 7.17 8.54 1.90
CA SER A 199 6.18 9.56 1.49
C SER A 199 6.58 10.97 1.96
N VAL A 200 7.09 11.09 3.19
CA VAL A 200 7.61 12.36 3.73
C VAL A 200 8.84 12.82 2.96
N TRP A 201 9.70 11.90 2.52
CA TRP A 201 10.83 12.22 1.64
C TRP A 201 10.37 12.88 0.33
N ILE A 202 9.34 12.32 -0.32
CA ILE A 202 8.78 12.88 -1.55
C ILE A 202 8.29 14.32 -1.29
N MET A 203 7.53 14.54 -0.21
CA MET A 203 7.01 15.88 0.12
C MET A 203 8.10 16.86 0.55
N GLY A 204 9.02 16.44 1.40
CA GLY A 204 10.14 17.26 1.90
C GLY A 204 11.14 17.61 0.79
N GLY A 205 11.30 16.73 -0.19
CA GLY A 205 12.11 17.01 -1.37
C GLY A 205 11.56 18.17 -2.21
N VAL A 206 10.24 18.26 -2.38
CA VAL A 206 9.61 19.39 -3.11
C VAL A 206 9.88 20.73 -2.42
N THR A 207 9.86 20.77 -1.09
CA THR A 207 9.97 22.01 -0.32
C THR A 207 11.41 22.45 -0.05
N ALA A 208 12.37 21.51 -0.02
CA ALA A 208 13.74 21.80 0.39
C ALA A 208 14.52 22.69 -0.59
N GLY A 209 14.10 22.84 -1.86
CA GLY A 209 14.70 23.77 -2.84
C GLY A 209 16.17 23.51 -3.23
N ALA A 210 16.90 22.72 -2.44
CA ALA A 210 18.33 22.43 -2.53
C ALA A 210 18.62 21.00 -3.04
N LEU A 211 17.61 20.34 -3.62
CA LEU A 211 17.82 19.06 -4.29
C LEU A 211 18.63 19.25 -5.57
N ASP A 212 19.44 18.25 -5.89
CA ASP A 212 20.07 18.12 -7.20
C ASP A 212 18.99 17.96 -8.29
N ALA A 213 19.34 18.37 -9.52
CA ALA A 213 18.39 18.39 -10.64
C ALA A 213 17.81 17.00 -10.97
N ALA A 214 18.56 15.92 -10.71
CA ALA A 214 18.09 14.56 -10.93
C ALA A 214 17.00 14.16 -9.92
N THR A 215 17.19 14.44 -8.63
CA THR A 215 16.17 14.15 -7.60
C THR A 215 14.92 15.01 -7.78
N LYS A 216 15.07 16.27 -8.21
CA LYS A 216 13.91 17.12 -8.53
C LYS A 216 13.10 16.56 -9.70
N GLY A 217 13.77 16.13 -10.78
CA GLY A 217 13.11 15.50 -11.92
C GLY A 217 12.39 14.20 -11.55
N ALA A 218 13.00 13.40 -10.67
CA ALA A 218 12.39 12.19 -10.13
C ALA A 218 11.09 12.47 -9.35
N ILE A 219 11.11 13.45 -8.45
CA ILE A 219 9.93 13.83 -7.66
C ILE A 219 8.82 14.37 -8.56
N ASP A 220 9.16 15.23 -9.54
CA ASP A 220 8.18 15.74 -10.50
C ASP A 220 7.52 14.62 -11.32
N GLN A 221 8.29 13.61 -11.72
CA GLN A 221 7.77 12.43 -12.42
C GLN A 221 6.82 11.62 -11.53
N VAL A 222 7.19 11.38 -10.27
CA VAL A 222 6.32 10.70 -9.29
C VAL A 222 5.00 11.47 -9.13
N LEU A 223 5.07 12.80 -8.89
CA LEU A 223 3.90 13.63 -8.64
C LEU A 223 2.94 13.74 -9.83
N ARG A 224 3.45 13.64 -11.07
CA ARG A 224 2.61 13.64 -12.28
C ARG A 224 1.77 12.37 -12.43
N GLU A 225 2.29 11.24 -11.96
CA GLU A 225 1.67 9.93 -12.17
C GLU A 225 0.74 9.53 -11.01
N VAL A 226 0.92 10.10 -9.82
CA VAL A 226 0.07 9.85 -8.64
C VAL A 226 -1.43 10.14 -8.90
N PRO A 227 -1.84 11.26 -9.53
CA PRO A 227 -3.24 11.51 -9.85
C PRO A 227 -3.85 10.46 -10.81
N ALA A 228 -3.08 10.03 -11.82
CA ALA A 228 -3.51 8.97 -12.73
C ALA A 228 -3.65 7.63 -12.00
N GLY A 229 -2.71 7.32 -11.10
CA GLY A 229 -2.79 6.17 -10.21
C GLY A 229 -4.00 6.20 -9.28
N PHE A 230 -4.29 7.36 -8.69
CA PHE A 230 -5.45 7.57 -7.83
C PHE A 230 -6.76 7.33 -8.57
N LEU A 231 -6.95 7.93 -9.75
CA LEU A 231 -8.16 7.76 -10.55
C LEU A 231 -8.31 6.34 -11.10
N GLY A 232 -7.22 5.75 -11.57
CA GLY A 232 -7.20 4.37 -12.04
C GLY A 232 -7.56 3.42 -10.90
N GLY A 233 -6.98 3.62 -9.72
CA GLY A 233 -7.28 2.84 -8.53
C GLY A 233 -8.72 3.02 -8.05
N LEU A 234 -9.27 4.23 -8.12
CA LEU A 234 -10.68 4.50 -7.79
C LEU A 234 -11.61 3.67 -8.66
N LEU A 235 -11.38 3.68 -9.97
CA LEU A 235 -12.18 2.92 -10.92
C LEU A 235 -11.98 1.41 -10.78
N GLY A 236 -10.74 0.95 -10.63
CA GLY A 236 -10.42 -0.46 -10.40
C GLY A 236 -11.09 -0.99 -9.13
N GLY A 237 -11.01 -0.22 -8.04
CA GLY A 237 -11.66 -0.54 -6.76
C GLY A 237 -13.18 -0.54 -6.87
N GLY A 238 -13.77 0.53 -7.40
CA GLY A 238 -15.22 0.65 -7.59
C GLY A 238 -15.80 -0.45 -8.48
N ALA A 239 -15.15 -0.73 -9.63
CA ALA A 239 -15.58 -1.81 -10.53
C ALA A 239 -15.52 -3.18 -9.87
N THR A 240 -14.44 -3.45 -9.11
CA THR A 240 -14.29 -4.71 -8.38
C THR A 240 -15.32 -4.85 -7.28
N GLY A 241 -15.57 -3.78 -6.50
CA GLY A 241 -16.59 -3.76 -5.45
C GLY A 241 -17.99 -4.05 -5.99
N VAL A 242 -18.38 -3.40 -7.09
CA VAL A 242 -19.67 -3.66 -7.76
C VAL A 242 -19.76 -5.10 -8.27
N LEU A 243 -18.69 -5.62 -8.88
CA LEU A 243 -18.67 -6.98 -9.41
C LEU A 243 -18.82 -8.02 -8.30
N LEU A 244 -18.16 -7.81 -7.16
CA LEU A 244 -18.26 -8.67 -5.99
C LEU A 244 -19.64 -8.64 -5.33
N GLU A 245 -20.23 -7.46 -5.22
CA GLU A 245 -21.61 -7.27 -4.72
C GLU A 245 -22.61 -8.00 -5.64
N LEU A 246 -22.44 -7.90 -6.97
CA LEU A 246 -23.26 -8.62 -7.95
C LEU A 246 -23.09 -10.15 -7.86
N MET A 247 -21.90 -10.63 -7.48
CA MET A 247 -21.62 -12.04 -7.24
C MET A 247 -22.09 -12.54 -5.87
N GLY A 248 -22.75 -11.69 -5.08
CA GLY A 248 -23.36 -12.06 -3.80
C GLY A 248 -22.42 -12.05 -2.60
N VAL A 249 -21.23 -11.43 -2.71
CA VAL A 249 -20.34 -11.19 -1.57
C VAL A 249 -20.83 -9.93 -0.85
N HIS A 250 -21.75 -10.10 0.11
CA HIS A 250 -22.37 -8.98 0.82
C HIS A 250 -21.38 -8.38 1.83
N LEU A 251 -21.17 -7.07 1.74
CA LEU A 251 -20.25 -6.33 2.63
C LEU A 251 -20.80 -6.15 4.07
N GLU A 252 -22.13 -6.21 4.25
CA GLU A 252 -22.79 -5.93 5.54
C GLU A 252 -22.56 -7.01 6.61
N GLU A 253 -22.28 -8.27 6.26
CA GLU A 253 -22.16 -9.35 7.25
C GLU A 253 -20.79 -9.41 7.96
N ARG A 254 -19.83 -8.54 7.60
CA ARG A 254 -18.44 -8.62 8.09
C ARG A 254 -17.86 -7.32 8.65
N ALA A 255 -18.64 -6.24 8.69
CA ALA A 255 -18.25 -4.97 9.31
C ALA A 255 -18.53 -4.96 10.82
#